data_AF-A0A3M1RCV9-F1
#
_entry.id   AF-A0A3M1RCV9-F1
#
_cell.length_a   1.000
_cell.length_b   1.000
_cell.length_c   1.000
_cell.angle_alpha   90.00
_cell.angle_beta   90.00
_cell.angle_gamma   90.00
#
_symmetry.space_group_name_H-M   'P 1'
#
loop_
_entity.id
_entity.type
_entity.pdbx_description
1 polymer ?
#
loop_
_entity_poly.entity_id
_entity_poly.type
_entity_poly.pdbx_seq_one_letter_code
_entity_poly.pdbx_strand_id
1 'polypeptide(L)'
;MIVTSEKPFEDILAMVEGKKVGILGCVGGCASLYNTGGKEQVESLAARLKEAGVEVVAAGTQGRHCTLSAFADIKDSDSLKAADVILI
;
A
#
# COMPACT_ATOMS: atom_id res chain seq x y z
N MET A 1 19.51 12.30 0.69
CA MET A 1 18.96 11.24 1.56
C MET A 1 17.44 11.27 1.38
N ILE A 2 16.84 10.22 0.83
CA ILE A 2 15.38 10.12 0.68
C ILE A 2 14.87 9.39 1.92
N VAL A 3 14.14 10.09 2.78
CA VAL A 3 13.50 9.53 3.97
C VAL A 3 12.01 9.52 3.71
N THR A 4 11.37 8.40 4.01
CA THR A 4 9.92 8.22 3.91
C THR A 4 9.33 8.19 5.32
N SER A 5 8.14 8.75 5.46
CA SER A 5 7.36 8.81 6.70
C SER A 5 5.93 8.40 6.40
N GLU A 6 5.32 7.61 7.29
CA GLU A 6 3.92 7.25 7.16
C GLU A 6 3.05 8.52 7.27
N LYS A 7 2.09 8.66 6.36
CA LYS A 7 1.12 9.75 6.42
C LYS A 7 0.18 9.52 7.62
N PRO A 8 -0.30 10.57 8.32
CA PRO A 8 -1.30 10.39 9.38
C PRO A 8 -2.49 9.57 8.89
N PHE A 9 -2.96 8.64 9.72
CA PHE A 9 -4.00 7.70 9.31
C PHE A 9 -5.33 8.38 8.95
N GLU A 10 -5.66 9.48 9.63
CA GLU A 10 -6.86 10.28 9.35
C GLU A 10 -6.83 10.86 7.93
N ASP A 11 -5.68 11.34 7.48
CA ASP A 11 -5.50 11.83 6.11
C ASP A 11 -5.65 10.69 5.09
N ILE A 12 -5.12 9.50 5.40
CA ILE A 12 -5.25 8.33 4.53
C ILE A 12 -6.73 7.96 4.42
N LEU A 13 -7.44 7.90 5.54
CA LEU A 13 -8.86 7.56 5.60
C LEU A 13 -9.71 8.52 4.75
N ALA A 14 -9.47 9.83 4.89
CA ALA A 14 -10.17 10.85 4.10
C ALA A 14 -9.91 10.72 2.58
N MET A 15 -8.74 10.20 2.18
CA MET A 15 -8.44 10.00 0.74
C MET A 15 -9.15 8.78 0.14
N VAL A 16 -9.43 7.77 0.97
CA VAL A 16 -9.93 6.45 0.54
C VAL A 16 -11.39 6.17 0.92
N GLU A 17 -12.04 7.08 1.65
CA GLU A 17 -13.44 6.96 2.04
C GLU A 17 -14.34 6.70 0.81
N GLY A 18 -15.16 5.64 0.91
CA GLY A 18 -16.11 5.23 -0.14
C GLY A 18 -15.49 4.59 -1.38
N LYS A 19 -14.19 4.22 -1.37
CA LYS A 19 -13.47 3.66 -2.52
C LYS A 19 -12.90 2.28 -2.20
N LYS A 20 -12.71 1.47 -3.24
CA LYS A 20 -11.98 0.19 -3.14
C LYS A 20 -10.47 0.46 -3.12
N VAL A 21 -9.80 -0.07 -2.10
CA VAL A 21 -8.39 0.24 -1.84
C VAL A 21 -7.49 -0.96 -2.12
N GLY A 22 -6.46 -0.72 -2.91
CA GLY A 22 -5.29 -1.58 -3.04
C GLY A 22 -4.14 -1.03 -2.21
N ILE A 23 -3.39 -1.89 -1.53
CA ILE A 23 -2.20 -1.51 -0.78
C ILE A 23 -1.01 -2.28 -1.33
N LEU A 24 0.02 -1.56 -1.73
CA LEU A 24 1.24 -2.11 -2.30
C LEU A 24 2.44 -1.58 -1.54
N GLY A 25 3.10 -2.43 -0.75
CA GLY A 25 4.33 -2.07 -0.03
C GLY A 25 5.61 -2.55 -0.71
N CYS A 26 6.72 -1.90 -0.39
CA CYS A 26 8.04 -2.19 -0.94
C CYS A 26 8.88 -2.99 0.06
N VAL A 27 9.30 -4.20 -0.32
CA VAL A 27 10.23 -5.03 0.45
C VAL A 27 11.67 -4.83 -0.05
N GLY A 28 12.62 -4.78 0.89
CA GLY A 28 14.05 -4.69 0.57
C GLY A 28 14.50 -3.33 0.01
N GLY A 29 13.70 -2.28 0.22
CA GLY A 29 13.96 -0.89 -0.17
C GLY A 29 13.77 0.10 0.99
N CYS A 30 13.72 1.40 0.68
CA CYS A 30 13.60 2.47 1.67
C CYS A 30 12.35 2.34 2.55
N ALA A 31 11.18 1.98 1.99
CA ALA A 31 9.94 1.89 2.75
C ALA A 31 9.97 0.79 3.83
N SER A 32 10.57 -0.37 3.53
CA SER A 32 10.78 -1.43 4.51
C SER A 32 11.88 -1.09 5.52
N LEU A 33 12.96 -0.43 5.10
CA LEU A 33 14.07 -0.08 6.01
C LEU A 33 13.66 0.97 7.05
N TYR A 34 12.80 1.91 6.66
CA TYR A 34 12.27 2.96 7.54
C TYR A 34 10.91 2.63 8.14
N ASN A 35 10.44 1.38 8.05
CA ASN A 35 9.18 0.92 8.66
C ASN A 35 7.95 1.76 8.26
N THR A 36 7.84 2.14 6.98
CA THR A 36 6.75 3.00 6.46
C THR A 36 5.92 2.35 5.36
N GLY A 37 6.38 1.23 4.80
CA GLY A 37 5.68 0.48 3.76
C GLY A 37 6.26 -0.92 3.53
N GLY A 38 6.84 -1.52 4.57
CA GLY A 38 7.23 -2.93 4.58
C GLY A 38 6.03 -3.85 4.86
N LYS A 39 6.29 -5.14 5.00
CA LYS A 39 5.23 -6.16 5.15
C LYS A 39 4.34 -5.89 6.36
N GLU A 40 4.94 -5.65 7.52
CA GLU A 40 4.20 -5.41 8.76
C GLU A 40 3.36 -4.12 8.68
N GLN A 41 3.87 -3.09 8.01
CA GLN A 41 3.15 -1.83 7.81
C GLN A 41 1.94 -2.01 6.87
N VAL A 42 2.11 -2.75 5.78
CA VAL A 42 1.00 -3.08 4.87
C VAL A 42 -0.07 -3.89 5.58
N GLU A 43 0.32 -4.90 6.36
CA GLU A 43 -0.63 -5.73 7.13
C GLU A 43 -1.37 -4.89 8.18
N SER A 44 -0.65 -4.03 8.92
CA SER A 44 -1.25 -3.13 9.91
C SER A 44 -2.19 -2.11 9.27
N LEU A 45 -1.79 -1.47 8.16
CA LEU A 45 -2.61 -0.49 7.46
C LEU A 45 -3.87 -1.14 6.88
N ALA A 46 -3.75 -2.34 6.30
CA ALA A 46 -4.88 -3.10 5.79
C ALA A 46 -5.88 -3.44 6.89
N ALA A 47 -5.40 -3.86 8.08
CA ALA A 47 -6.26 -4.16 9.22
C ALA A 47 -7.01 -2.90 9.69
N ARG A 48 -6.29 -1.79 9.91
CA ARG A 48 -6.86 -0.52 10.36
C ARG A 48 -7.89 0.04 9.37
N LEU A 49 -7.61 -0.04 8.07
CA LEU A 49 -8.56 0.39 7.03
C LEU A 49 -9.82 -0.48 7.01
N LYS A 50 -9.68 -1.80 7.17
CA LYS A 50 -10.84 -2.70 7.27
C LYS A 50 -11.66 -2.44 8.53
N GLU A 51 -11.02 -2.19 9.67
CA GLU A 51 -11.71 -1.82 10.91
C GLU A 51 -12.46 -0.49 10.79
N ALA A 52 -11.92 0.45 10.00
CA ALA A 52 -12.57 1.71 9.67
C ALA A 52 -13.69 1.59 8.60
N GLY A 53 -13.99 0.37 8.13
CA GLY A 53 -15.06 0.11 7.17
C GLY A 53 -14.67 0.30 5.69
N VAL A 54 -13.39 0.44 5.38
CA VAL A 54 -12.89 0.59 4.01
C VAL A 54 -12.73 -0.78 3.33
N GLU A 55 -13.18 -0.89 2.09
CA GLU A 55 -13.06 -2.12 1.29
C GLU A 55 -11.63 -2.26 0.73
N VAL A 56 -10.79 -3.04 1.42
CA VAL A 56 -9.43 -3.36 0.95
C VAL A 56 -9.48 -4.61 0.05
N VAL A 57 -9.33 -4.42 -1.26
CA VAL A 57 -9.44 -5.49 -2.28
C VAL A 57 -8.14 -6.27 -2.48
N ALA A 58 -7.00 -5.63 -2.23
CA ALA A 58 -5.68 -6.25 -2.34
C ALA A 58 -4.73 -5.58 -1.37
N ALA A 59 -3.91 -6.38 -0.68
CA ALA A 59 -2.83 -5.89 0.15
C ALA A 59 -1.64 -6.82 0.00
N GLY A 60 -0.50 -6.28 -0.40
CA GLY A 60 0.67 -7.08 -0.67
C GLY A 60 1.95 -6.26 -0.67
N THR A 61 3.05 -6.99 -0.75
CA THR A 61 4.36 -6.37 -0.96
C THR A 61 5.01 -6.89 -2.21
N GLN A 62 5.82 -6.06 -2.84
CA GLN A 62 6.66 -6.41 -3.98
C GLN A 62 8.12 -6.11 -3.69
N GLY A 63 9.00 -6.47 -4.63
CA GLY A 63 10.38 -6.04 -4.62
C GLY A 63 10.52 -4.52 -4.69
N ARG A 64 11.72 -4.03 -4.99
CA ARG A 64 11.99 -2.59 -4.97
C ARG A 64 11.11 -1.83 -5.98
N HIS A 65 10.23 -0.96 -5.49
CA HIS A 65 9.33 -0.18 -6.36
C HIS A 65 10.08 0.73 -7.33
N CYS A 66 11.23 1.25 -6.92
CA CYS A 66 12.10 2.04 -7.80
C CYS A 66 12.73 1.26 -8.97
N THR A 67 12.54 -0.07 -9.00
CA THR A 67 12.97 -0.95 -10.11
C THR A 67 11.79 -1.53 -10.90
N LEU A 68 10.55 -1.27 -10.49
CA LEU A 68 9.37 -1.68 -11.23
C LEU A 68 9.30 -0.88 -12.53
N SER A 69 9.09 -1.58 -13.64
CA SER A 69 9.05 -0.98 -14.98
C SER A 69 7.62 -0.84 -15.49
N ALA A 70 6.76 -1.80 -15.14
CA ALA A 70 5.35 -1.78 -15.47
C ALA A 70 4.49 -2.26 -14.30
N PHE A 71 3.24 -1.79 -14.28
CA PHE A 71 2.24 -2.26 -13.32
C PHE A 71 1.96 -3.77 -13.45
N ALA A 72 2.13 -4.32 -14.66
CA ALA A 72 1.99 -5.76 -14.91
C ALA A 72 3.04 -6.62 -14.20
N ASP A 73 4.19 -6.03 -13.80
CA ASP A 73 5.26 -6.73 -13.09
C ASP A 73 4.93 -6.93 -11.59
N ILE A 74 3.85 -6.29 -11.10
CA ILE A 74 3.37 -6.44 -9.74
C ILE A 74 2.66 -7.79 -9.61
N LYS A 75 3.08 -8.61 -8.65
CA LYS A 75 2.36 -9.82 -8.27
C LYS A 75 0.93 -9.48 -7.85
N ASP A 76 -0.03 -10.27 -8.34
CA ASP A 76 -1.47 -10.06 -8.12
C ASP A 76 -1.97 -8.69 -8.61
N SER A 77 -1.34 -8.16 -9.67
CA SER A 77 -1.76 -6.91 -10.31
C SER A 77 -3.23 -6.90 -10.75
N ASP A 78 -3.82 -8.05 -11.06
CA ASP A 78 -5.23 -8.14 -11.43
C ASP A 78 -6.18 -7.79 -10.27
N SER A 79 -5.83 -8.14 -9.04
CA SER A 79 -6.60 -7.74 -7.84
C SER A 79 -6.41 -6.25 -7.53
N LEU A 80 -5.22 -5.70 -7.79
CA LEU A 80 -4.96 -4.25 -7.65
C LEU A 80 -5.68 -3.41 -8.73
N LYS A 81 -5.91 -3.94 -9.94
CA LYS A 81 -6.71 -3.26 -10.98
C LYS A 81 -8.18 -3.08 -10.59
N ALA A 82 -8.69 -3.91 -9.68
CA ALA A 82 -10.05 -3.79 -9.17
C ALA A 82 -10.20 -2.67 -8.11
N ALA A 83 -9.10 -2.08 -7.66
CA ALA A 83 -9.10 -0.95 -6.73
C ALA A 83 -9.34 0.37 -7.47
N ASP A 84 -10.15 1.25 -6.88
CA ASP A 84 -10.32 2.62 -7.34
C ASP A 84 -9.12 3.49 -6.96
N VAL A 85 -8.43 3.14 -5.86
CA VAL A 85 -7.25 3.83 -5.34
C VAL A 85 -6.20 2.83 -4.89
N ILE A 86 -4.93 3.09 -5.21
CA ILE A 86 -3.79 2.29 -4.77
C ILE A 86 -2.90 3.15 -3.87
N LEU A 87 -2.64 2.66 -2.66
CA LEU A 87 -1.66 3.22 -1.73
C LEU A 87 -0.32 2.51 -1.96
N ILE A 88 0.73 3.29 -2.23
CA ILE A 88 2.09 2.82 -2.60
C ILE A 88 3.13 3.39 -1.63
#